data_AF-A0AAV8BUY7-F1
#
_entry.id   AF-A0AAV8BUY7-F1
#
_cell.length_a   1.000
_cell.length_b   1.000
_cell.length_c   1.000
_cell.angle_alpha   90.00
_cell.angle_beta   90.00
_cell.angle_gamma   90.00
#
_symmetry.space_group_name_H-M   'P 1'
#
loop_
_entity.id
_entity.type
_entity.pdbx_description
1 polymer ?
#
loop_
_entity_poly.entity_id
_entity_poly.type
_entity_poly.pdbx_seq_one_letter_code
_entity_poly.pdbx_strand_id
1 'polypeptide(L)'
;MKEVLAIGSEISEPPLVTSYQALLQNNDFHSHLKTESIVQEIDLPMIDLCNLQSENREKRRLCAEEIVKAASEWGFFQVLNHGISLELLEEIKREQVKLFRLPFEKKVSSGILNDSYRWGNPAALSVDQFSWSEAFHVPLDKISDEDCSHGEFSSLRESMKNLGMAMSNLGRALADVLVQNLGYSCGNFPKNCDEKTCFLRLNRYPPCPFSRPETGAACGLVSHTDSDYLTILYQDHVGGLQVMKDSRWVAVRPNRNALIVNIGDLFQAWSNDAYKSVEHRVITNAKRERYSIAYFVCPSYDSTIGANAQPSRYRSFTFGEYRKQVQDDVKRTGKKFGLSRFQV
;
A
#
# COMPACT_ATOMS: atom_id res chain seq x y z
N MET A 1 -36.05 21.47 19.60
CA MET A 1 -35.77 20.10 19.14
C MET A 1 -34.35 20.06 18.57
N LYS A 2 -33.38 20.03 19.48
CA LYS A 2 -31.99 19.65 19.23
C LYS A 2 -31.71 18.57 20.26
N GLU A 3 -30.79 17.66 19.93
CA GLU A 3 -30.44 16.44 20.67
C GLU A 3 -31.33 15.24 20.36
N VAL A 4 -30.80 14.33 19.55
CA VAL A 4 -30.37 12.96 19.89
C VAL A 4 -29.94 12.35 18.57
N LEU A 5 -28.65 12.36 18.23
CA LEU A 5 -27.99 11.55 17.18
C LEU A 5 -26.48 11.89 17.12
N ALA A 6 -25.72 11.61 18.20
CA ALA A 6 -24.24 11.74 18.16
C ALA A 6 -23.48 10.91 19.21
N ILE A 7 -24.12 10.06 20.01
CA ILE A 7 -23.43 9.39 21.14
C ILE A 7 -22.78 8.05 20.71
N GLY A 8 -23.01 7.59 19.48
CA GLY A 8 -22.48 6.32 18.98
C GLY A 8 -21.22 6.40 18.12
N SER A 9 -20.85 7.58 17.60
CA SER A 9 -19.77 7.70 16.58
C SER A 9 -18.41 8.13 17.12
N GLU A 10 -18.33 8.83 18.26
CA GLU A 10 -17.05 9.34 18.76
C GLU A 10 -16.14 8.24 19.34
N ILE A 11 -16.73 7.16 19.86
CA ILE A 11 -15.98 6.13 20.59
C ILE A 11 -15.13 5.27 19.63
N SER A 12 -15.52 5.11 18.37
CA SER A 12 -14.79 4.31 17.38
C SER A 12 -13.66 5.07 16.69
N GLU A 13 -13.68 6.39 16.71
CA GLU A 13 -12.74 7.18 15.91
C GLU A 13 -11.39 7.36 16.62
N PRO A 14 -10.27 7.20 15.90
CA PRO A 14 -8.98 7.70 16.39
C PRO A 14 -9.02 9.22 16.53
N PRO A 15 -8.20 9.83 17.40
CA PRO A 15 -8.23 11.27 17.68
C PRO A 15 -7.56 12.11 16.58
N LEU A 16 -7.89 11.83 15.30
CA LEU A 16 -7.35 12.47 14.11
C LEU A 16 -7.63 13.98 14.10
N VAL A 17 -8.85 14.38 14.47
CA VAL A 17 -9.26 15.80 14.51
C VAL A 17 -8.38 16.58 15.49
N THR A 18 -8.32 16.11 16.75
CA THR A 18 -7.57 16.78 17.82
C THR A 18 -6.08 16.82 17.49
N SER A 19 -5.51 15.71 17.02
CA SER A 19 -4.10 15.66 16.62
C SER A 19 -3.79 16.61 15.45
N TYR A 20 -4.64 16.64 14.42
CA TYR A 20 -4.42 17.51 13.26
C TYR A 20 -4.56 18.99 13.63
N GLN A 21 -5.53 19.35 14.47
CA GLN A 21 -5.70 20.72 14.97
C GLN A 21 -4.51 21.20 15.78
N ALA A 22 -3.95 20.35 16.65
CA ALA A 22 -2.74 20.68 17.41
C ALA A 22 -1.55 20.98 16.47
N LEU A 23 -1.41 20.22 15.37
CA LEU A 23 -0.36 20.46 14.37
C LEU A 23 -0.56 21.76 13.59
N LEU A 24 -1.81 22.16 13.35
CA LEU A 24 -2.12 23.45 12.71
C LEU A 24 -1.81 24.64 13.63
N GLN A 25 -2.00 24.49 14.94
CA GLN A 25 -1.72 25.55 15.92
C GLN A 25 -0.22 25.74 16.19
N ASN A 26 0.56 24.67 16.12
CA ASN A 26 2.01 24.70 16.38
C ASN A 26 2.86 25.17 15.19
N ASN A 27 2.30 25.22 13.98
CA ASN A 27 2.98 25.73 12.80
C ASN A 27 2.56 27.18 12.55
N ASP A 28 3.41 28.15 12.93
CA ASP A 28 3.33 29.51 12.41
C ASP A 28 3.37 29.44 10.87
N PHE A 29 2.29 29.92 10.24
CA PHE A 29 1.99 29.73 8.84
C PHE A 29 3.04 30.39 7.92
N HIS A 30 4.01 29.61 7.45
CA HIS A 30 4.67 29.82 6.17
C HIS A 30 4.88 28.48 5.45
N SER A 31 3.80 27.75 5.18
CA SER A 31 3.85 26.78 4.09
C SER A 31 3.46 27.49 2.80
N HIS A 32 4.37 27.48 1.83
CA HIS A 32 4.06 27.71 0.44
C HIS A 32 2.98 26.70 0.04
N LEU A 33 1.71 27.04 0.23
CA LEU A 33 0.58 26.40 -0.43
C LEU A 33 0.79 26.62 -1.92
N LYS A 34 1.59 25.76 -2.54
CA LYS A 34 1.60 25.63 -3.99
C LYS A 34 0.17 25.24 -4.32
N THR A 35 -0.53 26.14 -4.99
CA THR A 35 -1.79 25.84 -5.66
C THR A 35 -1.47 24.73 -6.65
N GLU A 36 -1.66 23.47 -6.26
CA GLU A 36 -1.56 22.36 -7.19
C GLU A 36 -2.74 22.51 -8.15
N SER A 37 -2.44 22.60 -9.45
CA SER A 37 -3.44 22.59 -10.51
C SER A 37 -4.39 21.40 -10.34
N ILE A 38 -5.63 21.54 -10.84
CA ILE A 38 -6.63 20.46 -10.90
C ILE A 38 -5.95 19.13 -11.21
N VAL A 39 -5.97 18.21 -10.24
CA VAL A 39 -5.34 16.90 -10.42
C VAL A 39 -6.13 16.12 -11.44
N GLN A 40 -5.49 15.79 -12.56
CA GLN A 40 -6.10 15.02 -13.62
C GLN A 40 -6.38 13.59 -13.15
N GLU A 41 -7.60 13.11 -13.39
CA GLU A 41 -7.90 11.68 -13.31
C GLU A 41 -7.35 10.95 -14.53
N ILE A 42 -6.70 9.82 -14.27
CA ILE A 42 -6.16 8.96 -15.31
C ILE A 42 -6.60 7.50 -15.11
N ASP A 43 -6.60 6.77 -16.22
CA ASP A 43 -6.65 5.32 -16.22
C ASP A 43 -5.22 4.79 -16.27
N LEU A 44 -4.86 3.97 -15.29
CA LEU A 44 -3.60 3.23 -15.32
C LEU A 44 -3.64 2.21 -16.48
N PRO A 45 -2.47 1.74 -16.97
CA PRO A 45 -2.44 0.59 -17.88
C PRO A 45 -3.27 -0.56 -17.30
N MET A 46 -4.21 -1.08 -18.08
CA MET A 46 -5.13 -2.12 -17.67
C MET A 46 -4.77 -3.40 -18.40
N ILE A 47 -4.49 -4.46 -17.63
CA ILE A 47 -3.95 -5.71 -18.14
C ILE A 47 -4.92 -6.84 -17.82
N ASP A 48 -5.33 -7.57 -18.86
CA ASP A 48 -6.17 -8.75 -18.71
C ASP A 48 -5.32 -10.01 -18.49
N LEU A 49 -5.34 -10.54 -17.26
CA LEU A 49 -4.55 -11.71 -16.89
C LEU A 49 -5.11 -13.04 -17.42
N CYS A 50 -6.30 -13.09 -18.05
CA CYS A 50 -6.78 -14.30 -18.73
C CYS A 50 -5.76 -14.82 -19.75
N ASN A 51 -5.06 -13.91 -20.43
CA ASN A 51 -4.09 -14.26 -21.46
C ASN A 51 -2.79 -14.83 -20.89
N LEU A 52 -2.47 -14.55 -19.62
CA LEU A 52 -1.24 -15.03 -18.97
C LEU A 52 -1.25 -16.54 -18.77
N GLN A 53 -2.44 -17.14 -18.58
CA GLN A 53 -2.64 -18.58 -18.44
C GLN A 53 -3.21 -19.23 -19.72
N SER A 54 -3.24 -18.51 -20.85
CA SER A 54 -3.76 -19.03 -22.12
C SER A 54 -2.90 -20.19 -22.64
N GLU A 55 -3.48 -21.20 -23.28
CA GLU A 55 -2.71 -22.25 -23.99
C GLU A 55 -1.90 -21.70 -25.18
N ASN A 56 -2.36 -20.58 -25.75
CA ASN A 56 -1.68 -19.91 -26.85
C ASN A 56 -0.44 -19.15 -26.37
N ARG A 57 0.74 -19.59 -26.84
CA ARG A 57 2.05 -19.00 -26.48
C ARG A 57 2.15 -17.51 -26.82
N GLU A 58 1.57 -17.09 -27.94
CA GLU A 58 1.62 -15.70 -28.39
C GLU A 58 0.77 -14.80 -27.49
N LYS A 59 -0.42 -15.26 -27.06
CA LYS A 59 -1.24 -14.53 -26.09
C LYS A 59 -0.53 -14.36 -24.75
N ARG A 60 0.14 -15.42 -24.25
CA ARG A 60 0.95 -15.34 -23.02
C ARG A 60 2.09 -14.34 -23.16
N ARG A 61 2.79 -14.35 -24.30
CA ARG A 61 3.90 -13.42 -24.59
C ARG A 61 3.44 -11.97 -24.60
N LEU A 62 2.36 -11.66 -25.32
CA LEU A 62 1.82 -10.29 -25.40
C LEU A 62 1.36 -9.78 -24.04
N CYS A 63 0.66 -10.62 -23.25
CA CYS A 63 0.25 -10.25 -21.89
C CYS A 63 1.48 -9.97 -20.99
N ALA A 64 2.51 -10.80 -21.08
CA ALA A 64 3.76 -10.58 -20.35
C ALA A 64 4.45 -9.26 -20.74
N GLU A 65 4.44 -8.91 -22.04
CA GLU A 65 4.98 -7.64 -22.54
C GLU A 65 4.20 -6.42 -22.03
N GLU A 66 2.87 -6.53 -21.91
CA GLU A 66 2.06 -5.47 -21.30
C GLU A 66 2.40 -5.26 -19.83
N ILE A 67 2.59 -6.34 -19.06
CA ILE A 67 3.02 -6.28 -17.65
C ILE A 67 4.37 -5.60 -17.52
N VAL A 68 5.35 -6.04 -18.32
CA VAL A 68 6.71 -5.47 -18.33
C VAL A 68 6.66 -4.00 -18.69
N LYS A 69 5.96 -3.63 -19.76
CA LYS A 69 5.85 -2.25 -20.22
C LYS A 69 5.22 -1.37 -19.14
N ALA A 70 4.15 -1.82 -18.50
CA ALA A 70 3.51 -1.04 -17.44
C ALA A 70 4.41 -0.89 -16.20
N ALA A 71 5.10 -1.96 -15.78
CA ALA A 71 6.07 -1.90 -14.68
C ALA A 71 7.25 -0.94 -14.97
N SER A 72 7.73 -0.91 -16.21
CA SER A 72 8.85 -0.06 -16.63
C SER A 72 8.45 1.40 -16.88
N GLU A 73 7.31 1.65 -17.51
CA GLU A 73 6.89 3.01 -17.87
C GLU A 73 6.19 3.73 -16.72
N TRP A 74 5.30 3.01 -16.03
CA TRP A 74 4.40 3.54 -15.02
C TRP A 74 4.77 3.14 -13.60
N GLY A 75 5.29 1.93 -13.38
CA GLY A 75 5.46 1.39 -12.03
C GLY A 75 4.15 1.05 -11.31
N PHE A 76 3.01 1.33 -11.94
CA PHE A 76 1.65 1.13 -11.47
C PHE A 76 0.79 0.64 -12.63
N PHE A 77 -0.07 -0.35 -12.38
CA PHE A 77 -1.04 -0.85 -13.36
C PHE A 77 -2.25 -1.49 -12.68
N GLN A 78 -3.32 -1.66 -13.44
CA GLN A 78 -4.51 -2.41 -13.03
C GLN A 78 -4.51 -3.77 -13.69
N VAL A 79 -4.90 -4.80 -12.93
CA VAL A 79 -5.08 -6.17 -13.45
C VAL A 79 -6.53 -6.60 -13.36
N LEU A 80 -7.06 -7.11 -14.47
CA LEU A 80 -8.36 -7.77 -14.58
C LEU A 80 -8.19 -9.29 -14.63
N ASN A 81 -9.28 -10.01 -14.38
CA ASN A 81 -9.32 -11.47 -14.45
C ASN A 81 -8.18 -12.15 -13.66
N HIS A 82 -7.86 -11.56 -12.51
CA HIS A 82 -6.74 -11.92 -11.64
C HIS A 82 -6.96 -13.21 -10.84
N GLY A 83 -8.11 -13.88 -11.00
CA GLY A 83 -8.40 -15.17 -10.37
C GLY A 83 -8.78 -15.12 -8.88
N ILE A 84 -8.90 -13.94 -8.29
CA ILE A 84 -9.41 -13.77 -6.91
C ILE A 84 -10.91 -13.56 -6.99
N SER A 85 -11.69 -14.36 -6.27
CA SER A 85 -13.15 -14.32 -6.35
C SER A 85 -13.71 -13.00 -5.81
N LEU A 86 -14.77 -12.51 -6.46
CA LEU A 86 -15.44 -11.29 -6.03
C LEU A 86 -16.09 -11.48 -4.66
N GLU A 87 -16.59 -12.69 -4.37
CA GLU A 87 -17.18 -13.05 -3.09
C GLU A 87 -16.18 -12.88 -1.95
N LEU A 88 -14.92 -13.32 -2.13
CA LEU A 88 -13.86 -13.18 -1.14
C LEU A 88 -13.50 -11.70 -0.94
N LEU A 89 -13.42 -10.92 -2.01
CA LEU A 89 -13.13 -9.47 -1.95
C LEU A 89 -14.27 -8.69 -1.27
N GLU A 90 -15.52 -9.11 -1.43
CA GLU A 90 -16.66 -8.52 -0.75
C GLU A 90 -16.74 -8.95 0.72
N GLU A 91 -16.41 -10.20 1.03
CA GLU A 91 -16.37 -10.74 2.38
C GLU A 91 -15.33 -10.02 3.23
N ILE A 92 -14.07 -9.98 2.76
CA ILE A 92 -13.00 -9.31 3.50
C ILE A 92 -13.30 -7.81 3.69
N LYS A 93 -13.97 -7.17 2.73
CA LYS A 93 -14.41 -5.78 2.88
C LYS A 93 -15.45 -5.62 3.99
N ARG A 94 -16.45 -6.52 4.08
CA ARG A 94 -17.43 -6.50 5.16
C ARG A 94 -16.76 -6.71 6.52
N GLU A 95 -15.85 -7.66 6.63
CA GLU A 95 -15.11 -7.93 7.86
C GLU A 95 -14.18 -6.77 8.25
N GLN A 96 -13.49 -6.16 7.29
CA GLN A 96 -12.70 -4.94 7.49
C GLN A 96 -13.55 -3.79 8.04
N VAL A 97 -14.76 -3.59 7.51
CA VAL A 97 -15.67 -2.54 8.01
C VAL A 97 -16.10 -2.83 9.45
N LYS A 98 -16.42 -4.09 9.79
CA LYS A 98 -16.76 -4.48 11.18
C LYS A 98 -15.60 -4.21 12.13
N LEU A 99 -14.38 -4.59 11.73
CA LEU A 99 -13.16 -4.36 12.50
C LEU A 99 -12.95 -2.88 12.82
N PHE A 100 -13.06 -2.00 11.83
CA PHE A 100 -12.82 -0.58 12.04
C PHE A 100 -13.92 0.16 12.81
N ARG A 101 -15.13 -0.41 12.90
CA ARG A 101 -16.24 0.11 13.72
C ARG A 101 -16.09 -0.15 15.21
N LEU A 102 -15.10 -0.96 15.62
CA LEU A 102 -14.80 -1.14 17.03
C LEU A 102 -14.39 0.20 17.67
N PRO A 103 -14.69 0.38 18.98
CA PRO A 103 -14.12 1.44 19.79
C PRO A 103 -12.60 1.62 19.57
N PHE A 104 -12.14 2.86 19.47
CA PHE A 104 -10.73 3.19 19.32
C PHE A 104 -9.88 2.54 20.42
N GLU A 105 -10.33 2.60 21.67
CA GLU A 105 -9.65 1.98 22.80
C GLU A 105 -9.49 0.46 22.62
N LYS A 106 -10.50 -0.23 22.08
CA LYS A 106 -10.39 -1.65 21.77
C LYS A 106 -9.34 -1.91 20.68
N LYS A 107 -9.34 -1.10 19.62
CA LYS A 107 -8.37 -1.22 18.52
C LYS A 107 -6.91 -1.03 19.00
N VAL A 108 -6.69 -0.14 19.97
CA VAL A 108 -5.35 0.15 20.52
C VAL A 108 -4.89 -0.83 21.59
N SER A 109 -5.78 -1.30 22.48
CA SER A 109 -5.38 -1.99 23.72
C SER A 109 -5.67 -3.50 23.75
N SER A 110 -6.43 -4.03 22.80
CA SER A 110 -6.96 -5.41 22.89
C SER A 110 -6.12 -6.48 22.19
N GLY A 111 -4.86 -6.21 21.81
CA GLY A 111 -4.03 -7.24 21.16
C GLY A 111 -4.53 -7.65 19.77
N ILE A 112 -5.52 -6.94 19.20
CA ILE A 112 -6.22 -7.34 17.98
C ILE A 112 -5.22 -7.49 16.85
N LEU A 113 -5.18 -8.68 16.26
CA LEU A 113 -4.28 -9.03 15.18
C LEU A 113 -2.80 -8.72 15.54
N ASN A 114 -2.40 -9.06 16.78
CA ASN A 114 -1.04 -8.93 17.29
C ASN A 114 -0.53 -7.47 17.38
N ASP A 115 -1.32 -6.59 17.98
CA ASP A 115 -0.97 -5.17 18.19
C ASP A 115 -0.55 -4.45 16.89
N SER A 116 -1.17 -4.87 15.78
CA SER A 116 -0.88 -4.36 14.44
C SER A 116 -1.58 -3.04 14.11
N TYR A 117 -2.41 -2.54 15.02
CA TYR A 117 -3.16 -1.30 14.84
C TYR A 117 -2.26 -0.07 14.84
N ARG A 118 -2.51 0.83 13.89
CA ARG A 118 -1.81 2.09 13.66
C ARG A 118 -2.84 3.14 13.27
N TRP A 119 -2.62 4.38 13.66
CA TRP A 119 -3.45 5.51 13.23
C TRP A 119 -2.61 6.77 13.20
N GLY A 120 -2.97 7.72 12.33
CA GLY A 120 -2.30 9.02 12.32
C GLY A 120 -0.81 8.91 12.05
N ASN A 121 -0.10 9.82 12.70
CA ASN A 121 1.27 9.65 13.13
C ASN A 121 1.39 10.41 14.46
N PRO A 122 1.31 9.74 15.62
CA PRO A 122 1.33 10.41 16.93
C PRO A 122 2.62 11.20 17.19
N ALA A 123 3.69 10.90 16.46
CA ALA A 123 4.97 11.60 16.53
C ALA A 123 5.15 12.63 15.39
N ALA A 124 4.09 12.97 14.65
CA ALA A 124 4.17 14.01 13.61
C ALA A 124 4.53 15.36 14.21
N LEU A 125 5.44 16.08 13.56
CA LEU A 125 5.84 17.44 13.93
C LEU A 125 5.13 18.50 13.07
N SER A 126 4.60 18.08 11.92
CA SER A 126 3.84 18.94 11.01
C SER A 126 2.69 18.19 10.35
N VAL A 127 1.77 18.93 9.75
CA VAL A 127 0.63 18.37 9.00
C VAL A 127 1.07 17.51 7.81
N ASP A 128 2.24 17.77 7.23
CA ASP A 128 2.79 17.00 6.10
C ASP A 128 3.29 15.61 6.51
N GLN A 129 3.49 15.38 7.81
CA GLN A 129 3.90 14.09 8.38
C GLN A 129 2.71 13.31 8.95
N PHE A 130 1.51 13.88 8.93
CA PHE A 130 0.33 13.29 9.54
C PHE A 130 -0.56 12.63 8.48
N SER A 131 -0.81 11.33 8.65
CA SER A 131 -1.74 10.58 7.79
C SER A 131 -3.12 10.55 8.41
N TRP A 132 -4.13 11.11 7.74
CA TRP A 132 -5.54 11.04 8.15
C TRP A 132 -6.12 9.65 7.85
N SER A 133 -5.63 8.64 8.55
CA SER A 133 -6.05 7.26 8.41
C SER A 133 -5.78 6.44 9.65
N GLU A 134 -6.38 5.27 9.66
CA GLU A 134 -6.03 4.17 10.54
C GLU A 134 -5.82 2.89 9.71
N ALA A 135 -5.04 1.97 10.25
CA ALA A 135 -4.68 0.74 9.59
C ALA A 135 -4.38 -0.40 10.56
N PHE A 136 -4.61 -1.63 10.11
CA PHE A 136 -4.03 -2.83 10.71
C PHE A 136 -2.95 -3.36 9.78
N HIS A 137 -1.71 -3.45 10.26
CA HIS A 137 -0.55 -3.94 9.51
C HIS A 137 -0.20 -5.35 9.98
N VAL A 138 -0.80 -6.35 9.35
CA VAL A 138 -0.87 -7.73 9.86
C VAL A 138 0.10 -8.64 9.07
N PRO A 139 1.17 -9.15 9.70
CA PRO A 139 2.02 -10.19 9.11
C PRO A 139 1.22 -11.46 8.78
N LEU A 140 1.57 -12.15 7.70
CA LEU A 140 0.81 -13.35 7.30
C LEU A 140 0.99 -14.52 8.27
N ASP A 141 2.18 -14.71 8.83
CA ASP A 141 2.46 -15.76 9.81
C ASP A 141 1.55 -15.64 11.06
N LYS A 142 1.23 -14.40 11.44
CA LYS A 142 0.28 -14.07 12.50
C LYS A 142 -1.18 -14.33 12.14
N ILE A 143 -1.52 -14.33 10.85
CA ILE A 143 -2.82 -14.76 10.35
C ILE A 143 -2.90 -16.29 10.33
N SER A 144 -1.78 -16.99 10.23
CA SER A 144 -1.70 -18.46 10.21
C SER A 144 -1.63 -19.11 11.61
N ASP A 145 -1.25 -18.36 12.66
CA ASP A 145 -1.09 -18.85 14.05
C ASP A 145 -2.40 -19.27 14.73
N GLU A 146 -2.59 -20.57 14.98
CA GLU A 146 -3.81 -21.17 15.54
C GLU A 146 -3.92 -21.02 17.07
N ASP A 147 -2.84 -20.69 17.77
CA ASP A 147 -2.78 -20.70 19.24
C ASP A 147 -3.31 -19.40 19.90
N CYS A 148 -3.58 -18.37 19.11
CA CYS A 148 -4.19 -17.14 19.61
C CYS A 148 -5.71 -17.34 19.81
N SER A 149 -6.27 -16.94 20.96
CA SER A 149 -7.71 -16.96 21.20
C SER A 149 -8.41 -15.92 20.30
N HIS A 150 -8.87 -16.36 19.12
CA HIS A 150 -9.36 -15.48 18.05
C HIS A 150 -10.80 -14.99 18.23
N GLY A 151 -11.50 -15.44 19.28
CA GLY A 151 -12.79 -14.94 19.74
C GLY A 151 -13.74 -14.49 18.62
N GLU A 152 -14.09 -13.21 18.64
CA GLU A 152 -15.07 -12.56 17.75
C GLU A 152 -14.57 -12.28 16.31
N PHE A 153 -13.31 -12.59 15.97
CA PHE A 153 -12.68 -12.25 14.68
C PHE A 153 -12.29 -13.47 13.82
N SER A 154 -12.85 -14.64 14.09
CA SER A 154 -12.57 -15.88 13.35
C SER A 154 -12.84 -15.74 11.84
N SER A 155 -13.98 -15.18 11.44
CA SER A 155 -14.35 -14.95 10.04
C SER A 155 -13.42 -13.95 9.33
N LEU A 156 -13.03 -12.87 10.01
CA LEU A 156 -12.04 -11.93 9.49
C LEU A 156 -10.71 -12.63 9.23
N ARG A 157 -10.22 -13.43 10.18
CA ARG A 157 -8.94 -14.16 10.04
C ARG A 157 -8.98 -15.15 8.88
N GLU A 158 -10.06 -15.91 8.75
CA GLU A 158 -10.26 -16.85 7.64
C GLU A 158 -10.26 -16.12 6.28
N SER A 159 -11.01 -15.02 6.18
CA SER A 159 -11.01 -14.16 4.99
C SER A 159 -9.62 -13.61 4.69
N MET A 160 -8.87 -13.17 5.71
CA MET A 160 -7.51 -12.66 5.55
C MET A 160 -6.54 -13.76 5.10
N LYS A 161 -6.67 -14.99 5.61
CA LYS A 161 -5.86 -16.15 5.21
C LYS A 161 -6.11 -16.48 3.74
N ASN A 162 -7.38 -16.58 3.34
CA ASN A 162 -7.77 -16.87 1.97
C ASN A 162 -7.31 -15.77 1.01
N LEU A 163 -7.48 -14.50 1.39
CA LEU A 163 -7.02 -13.36 0.59
C LEU A 163 -5.49 -13.34 0.47
N GLY A 164 -4.77 -13.53 1.59
CA GLY A 164 -3.31 -13.54 1.62
C GLY A 164 -2.73 -14.63 0.72
N MET A 165 -3.31 -15.84 0.75
CA MET A 165 -2.92 -16.93 -0.14
C MET A 165 -3.15 -16.60 -1.61
N ALA A 166 -4.33 -16.05 -1.94
CA ALA A 166 -4.68 -15.70 -3.32
C ALA A 166 -3.78 -14.57 -3.86
N MET A 167 -3.53 -13.52 -3.07
CA MET A 167 -2.63 -12.43 -3.43
C MET A 167 -1.16 -12.88 -3.49
N SER A 168 -0.74 -13.81 -2.64
CA SER A 168 0.60 -14.42 -2.71
C SER A 168 0.82 -15.14 -4.05
N ASN A 169 -0.16 -15.95 -4.48
CA ASN A 169 -0.09 -16.64 -5.77
C ASN A 169 -0.07 -15.67 -6.95
N LEU A 170 -0.90 -14.63 -6.91
CA LEU A 170 -0.91 -13.58 -7.93
C LEU A 170 0.41 -12.82 -7.97
N GLY A 171 0.94 -12.41 -6.81
CA GLY A 171 2.22 -11.71 -6.70
C GLY A 171 3.38 -12.54 -7.24
N ARG A 172 3.40 -13.85 -6.98
CA ARG A 172 4.40 -14.77 -7.55
C ARG A 172 4.30 -14.84 -9.06
N ALA A 173 3.10 -14.99 -9.62
CA ALA A 173 2.90 -15.05 -11.07
C ALA A 173 3.36 -13.76 -11.77
N LEU A 174 3.07 -12.59 -11.20
CA LEU A 174 3.51 -11.29 -11.73
C LEU A 174 5.02 -11.11 -11.59
N ALA A 175 5.60 -11.47 -10.44
CA ALA A 175 7.05 -11.42 -10.22
C ALA A 175 7.79 -12.32 -11.22
N ASP A 176 7.30 -13.54 -11.47
CA ASP A 176 7.91 -14.48 -12.41
C ASP A 176 7.96 -13.91 -13.83
N VAL A 177 6.93 -13.21 -14.28
CA VAL A 177 6.91 -12.54 -15.59
C VAL A 177 8.00 -11.46 -15.69
N LEU A 178 8.04 -10.59 -14.68
CA LEU A 178 8.99 -9.47 -14.61
C LEU A 178 10.45 -9.98 -14.52
N VAL A 179 10.68 -11.04 -13.76
CA VAL A 179 12.01 -11.66 -13.61
C VAL A 179 12.47 -12.35 -14.89
N GLN A 180 11.57 -13.07 -15.56
CA GLN A 180 11.88 -13.72 -16.85
C GLN A 180 12.26 -12.70 -17.92
N ASN A 181 11.60 -11.55 -17.96
CA ASN A 181 11.93 -10.48 -18.89
C ASN A 181 13.35 -9.93 -18.69
N LEU A 182 13.87 -9.97 -17.46
CA LEU A 182 15.24 -9.57 -17.15
C LEU A 182 16.28 -10.66 -17.45
N GLY A 183 15.88 -11.77 -18.08
CA GLY A 183 16.77 -12.87 -18.48
C GLY A 183 17.09 -13.87 -17.37
N TYR A 184 16.43 -13.77 -16.21
CA TYR A 184 16.62 -14.72 -15.12
C TYR A 184 15.66 -15.91 -15.27
N SER A 185 16.14 -17.12 -15.01
CA SER A 185 15.29 -18.32 -15.01
C SER A 185 14.22 -18.29 -13.92
N CYS A 186 13.06 -18.90 -14.17
CA CYS A 186 12.03 -19.15 -13.16
C CYS A 186 12.65 -19.70 -11.87
N GLY A 187 12.36 -19.07 -10.73
CA GLY A 187 12.90 -19.46 -9.43
C GLY A 187 14.19 -18.76 -8.99
N ASN A 188 14.70 -17.76 -9.73
CA ASN A 188 15.78 -16.88 -9.25
C ASN A 188 15.27 -15.56 -8.64
N PHE A 189 13.96 -15.30 -8.69
CA PHE A 189 13.35 -14.26 -7.85
C PHE A 189 13.62 -14.62 -6.39
N PRO A 190 13.96 -13.67 -5.51
CA PRO A 190 14.35 -13.97 -4.13
C PRO A 190 13.29 -14.84 -3.45
N LYS A 191 13.61 -16.13 -3.32
CA LYS A 191 12.73 -17.27 -3.00
C LYS A 191 12.10 -17.21 -1.61
N ASN A 192 12.35 -16.15 -0.85
CA ASN A 192 11.96 -16.01 0.55
C ASN A 192 10.92 -14.89 0.73
N CYS A 193 10.02 -14.72 -0.24
CA CYS A 193 8.80 -13.93 -0.03
C CYS A 193 7.75 -14.85 0.60
N ASP A 194 7.89 -15.10 1.90
CA ASP A 194 7.06 -16.04 2.64
C ASP A 194 6.15 -15.34 3.66
N GLU A 195 5.40 -16.13 4.42
CA GLU A 195 4.45 -15.62 5.40
C GLU A 195 5.09 -14.78 6.52
N LYS A 196 6.40 -14.91 6.75
CA LYS A 196 7.10 -14.20 7.83
C LYS A 196 7.45 -12.76 7.46
N THR A 197 7.50 -12.44 6.17
CA THR A 197 7.89 -11.10 5.70
C THR A 197 6.80 -10.39 4.92
N CYS A 198 5.90 -11.13 4.27
CA CYS A 198 4.73 -10.55 3.62
C CYS A 198 3.67 -10.17 4.66
N PHE A 199 2.87 -9.15 4.36
CA PHE A 199 1.83 -8.68 5.26
C PHE A 199 0.66 -8.08 4.50
N LEU A 200 -0.50 -8.09 5.15
CA LEU A 200 -1.69 -7.36 4.73
C LEU A 200 -1.78 -6.04 5.51
N ARG A 201 -2.06 -4.95 4.82
CA ARG A 201 -2.42 -3.68 5.44
C ARG A 201 -3.86 -3.33 5.10
N LEU A 202 -4.74 -3.48 6.08
CA LEU A 202 -6.13 -3.02 5.99
C LEU A 202 -6.11 -1.54 6.35
N ASN A 203 -6.62 -0.67 5.47
CA ASN A 203 -6.63 0.78 5.67
C ASN A 203 -8.06 1.32 5.69
N ARG A 204 -8.33 2.25 6.61
CA ARG A 204 -9.53 3.10 6.61
C ARG A 204 -9.11 4.56 6.62
N TYR A 205 -9.77 5.34 5.77
CA TYR A 205 -9.63 6.79 5.70
C TYR A 205 -10.99 7.42 6.03
N PRO A 206 -11.18 7.93 7.26
CA PRO A 206 -12.42 8.60 7.65
C PRO A 206 -12.64 9.89 6.85
N PRO A 207 -13.89 10.39 6.75
CA PRO A 207 -14.17 11.71 6.21
C PRO A 207 -13.34 12.77 6.94
N CYS A 208 -12.71 13.67 6.19
CA CYS A 208 -11.85 14.70 6.75
C CYS A 208 -12.48 16.09 6.54
N PRO A 209 -12.86 16.81 7.62
CA PRO A 209 -13.41 18.16 7.50
C PRO A 209 -12.34 19.19 7.08
N PHE A 210 -11.06 18.84 7.15
CA PHE A 210 -9.94 19.66 6.70
C PHE A 210 -9.52 19.37 5.26
N SER A 211 -10.20 18.43 4.59
CA SER A 211 -9.90 18.05 3.20
C SER A 211 -10.05 19.26 2.29
N ARG A 212 -8.95 19.60 1.60
CA ARG A 212 -8.94 20.60 0.52
C ARG A 212 -8.29 19.95 -0.70
N PRO A 213 -9.10 19.31 -1.57
CA PRO A 213 -8.61 18.58 -2.73
C PRO A 213 -7.68 19.42 -3.62
N GLU A 214 -7.97 20.71 -3.78
CA GLU A 214 -7.21 21.68 -4.57
C GLU A 214 -5.82 22.04 -4.01
N THR A 215 -5.57 21.85 -2.71
CA THR A 215 -4.25 22.11 -2.10
C THR A 215 -3.55 20.85 -1.63
N GLY A 216 -4.16 19.67 -1.81
CA GLY A 216 -3.66 18.41 -1.23
C GLY A 216 -3.58 18.42 0.30
N ALA A 217 -4.31 19.32 0.96
CA ALA A 217 -4.27 19.42 2.42
C ALA A 217 -5.01 18.23 3.06
N ALA A 218 -4.49 17.78 4.21
CA ALA A 218 -4.90 16.57 4.91
C ALA A 218 -4.78 15.30 4.05
N CYS A 219 -3.55 14.82 3.88
CA CYS A 219 -3.27 13.54 3.24
C CYS A 219 -3.85 12.41 4.10
N GLY A 220 -4.62 11.51 3.48
CA GLY A 220 -5.06 10.27 4.09
C GLY A 220 -3.89 9.32 4.35
N LEU A 221 -2.96 9.25 3.39
CA LEU A 221 -1.65 8.63 3.56
C LEU A 221 -0.62 9.55 2.91
N VAL A 222 0.38 9.95 3.70
CA VAL A 222 1.45 10.84 3.24
C VAL A 222 2.22 10.25 2.06
N SER A 223 2.85 11.12 1.28
CA SER A 223 3.62 10.74 0.11
C SER A 223 4.75 9.77 0.45
N HIS A 224 4.85 8.66 -0.28
CA HIS A 224 5.87 7.64 -0.09
C HIS A 224 6.03 6.75 -1.33
N THR A 225 7.12 5.98 -1.34
CA THR A 225 7.24 4.76 -2.15
C THR A 225 7.11 3.54 -1.25
N ASP A 226 6.72 2.39 -1.81
CA ASP A 226 6.69 1.13 -1.07
C ASP A 226 8.09 0.52 -0.97
N SER A 227 8.37 -0.11 0.17
CA SER A 227 9.70 -0.66 0.47
C SER A 227 9.83 -2.14 0.09
N ASP A 228 8.87 -2.70 -0.63
CA ASP A 228 8.75 -4.11 -0.94
C ASP A 228 9.21 -4.41 -2.38
N TYR A 229 8.88 -5.58 -2.91
CA TYR A 229 9.01 -5.84 -4.35
C TYR A 229 7.79 -5.40 -5.14
N LEU A 230 6.63 -5.87 -4.71
CA LEU A 230 5.35 -5.65 -5.37
C LEU A 230 4.27 -5.44 -4.32
N THR A 231 3.47 -4.41 -4.49
CA THR A 231 2.24 -4.22 -3.73
C THR A 231 1.04 -4.58 -4.61
N ILE A 232 0.09 -5.34 -4.07
CA ILE A 232 -1.22 -5.62 -4.68
C ILE A 232 -2.31 -4.98 -3.83
N LEU A 233 -3.06 -4.06 -4.41
CA LEU A 233 -4.03 -3.22 -3.73
C LEU A 233 -5.45 -3.51 -4.22
N TYR A 234 -6.30 -3.92 -3.30
CA TYR A 234 -7.75 -3.90 -3.43
C TYR A 234 -8.31 -2.60 -2.80
N GLN A 235 -9.22 -1.91 -3.49
CA GLN A 235 -9.82 -0.67 -3.00
C GLN A 235 -11.30 -0.56 -3.35
N ASP A 236 -12.02 0.31 -2.64
CA ASP A 236 -13.39 0.68 -2.97
C ASP A 236 -13.49 1.70 -4.13
N HIS A 237 -14.66 2.33 -4.29
CA HIS A 237 -14.94 3.29 -5.37
C HIS A 237 -14.97 4.75 -4.92
N VAL A 238 -14.41 5.05 -3.75
CA VAL A 238 -14.32 6.43 -3.25
C VAL A 238 -13.17 7.17 -3.93
N GLY A 239 -12.11 6.44 -4.32
CA GLY A 239 -10.92 7.03 -4.93
C GLY A 239 -10.02 7.71 -3.91
N GLY A 240 -9.10 8.54 -4.39
CA GLY A 240 -8.16 9.29 -3.56
C GLY A 240 -6.71 8.81 -3.64
N LEU A 241 -6.44 7.65 -4.24
CA LEU A 241 -5.07 7.28 -4.60
C LEU A 241 -4.56 8.24 -5.67
N GLN A 242 -3.40 8.85 -5.44
CA GLN A 242 -2.67 9.64 -6.41
C GLN A 242 -1.27 9.08 -6.59
N VAL A 243 -0.78 9.09 -7.83
CA VAL A 243 0.57 8.63 -8.20
C VAL A 243 1.33 9.80 -8.83
N MET A 244 2.64 9.84 -8.61
CA MET A 244 3.52 10.83 -9.22
C MET A 244 3.89 10.39 -10.63
N LYS A 245 3.43 11.09 -11.66
CA LYS A 245 3.77 10.85 -13.06
C LYS A 245 4.29 12.13 -13.70
N ASP A 246 5.49 12.06 -14.28
CA ASP A 246 6.13 13.20 -14.98
C ASP A 246 6.15 14.48 -14.12
N SER A 247 6.54 14.31 -12.85
CA SER A 247 6.59 15.37 -11.82
C SER A 247 5.25 16.03 -11.50
N ARG A 248 4.13 15.33 -11.75
CA ARG A 248 2.78 15.77 -11.40
C ARG A 248 2.03 14.67 -10.68
N TRP A 249 1.23 15.08 -9.70
CA TRP A 249 0.23 14.20 -9.10
C TRP A 249 -0.90 13.95 -10.09
N VAL A 250 -1.25 12.68 -10.28
CA VAL A 250 -2.41 12.25 -11.07
C VAL A 250 -3.27 11.31 -10.23
N ALA A 251 -4.60 11.47 -10.32
CA ALA A 251 -5.55 10.66 -9.54
C ALA A 251 -5.86 9.36 -10.28
N VAL A 252 -5.77 8.24 -9.57
CA VAL A 252 -6.06 6.93 -10.14
C VAL A 252 -7.56 6.67 -10.05
N ARG A 253 -8.20 6.44 -11.19
CA ARG A 253 -9.62 6.09 -11.24
C ARG A 253 -9.88 4.70 -10.62
N PRO A 254 -10.81 4.60 -9.64
CA PRO A 254 -11.17 3.31 -9.07
C PRO A 254 -11.86 2.40 -10.08
N ASN A 255 -11.55 1.10 -10.01
CA ASN A 255 -12.20 0.07 -10.81
C ASN A 255 -12.66 -1.08 -9.90
N ARG A 256 -13.93 -1.47 -10.02
CA ARG A 256 -14.59 -2.53 -9.23
C ARG A 256 -13.98 -3.91 -9.44
N ASN A 257 -13.52 -4.15 -10.65
CA ASN A 257 -13.17 -5.50 -11.10
C ASN A 257 -11.65 -5.68 -11.20
N ALA A 258 -10.87 -4.66 -10.79
CA ALA A 258 -9.43 -4.67 -10.93
C ALA A 258 -8.74 -4.55 -9.58
N LEU A 259 -7.57 -5.17 -9.49
CA LEU A 259 -6.59 -4.89 -8.46
C LEU A 259 -5.55 -3.94 -9.03
N ILE A 260 -5.01 -3.06 -8.20
CA ILE A 260 -3.85 -2.24 -8.57
C ILE A 260 -2.60 -2.99 -8.16
N VAL A 261 -1.60 -3.00 -9.03
CA VAL A 261 -0.26 -3.51 -8.74
C VAL A 261 0.72 -2.37 -8.87
N ASN A 262 1.65 -2.26 -7.93
CA ASN A 262 2.78 -1.34 -8.06
C ASN A 262 4.12 -1.99 -7.69
N ILE A 263 5.17 -1.47 -8.30
CA ILE A 263 6.55 -1.86 -8.05
C ILE A 263 7.06 -1.12 -6.81
N GLY A 264 7.75 -1.83 -5.93
CA GLY A 264 8.40 -1.28 -4.75
C GLY A 264 9.90 -1.02 -4.96
N ASP A 265 10.49 -0.31 -4.00
CA ASP A 265 11.89 0.13 -4.04
C ASP A 265 12.87 -1.04 -4.25
N LEU A 266 12.63 -2.17 -3.59
CA LEU A 266 13.56 -3.29 -3.68
C LEU A 266 13.56 -3.90 -5.07
N PHE A 267 12.43 -3.88 -5.78
CA PHE A 267 12.36 -4.44 -7.12
C PHE A 267 12.96 -3.48 -8.14
N GLN A 268 12.79 -2.17 -7.93
CA GLN A 268 13.53 -1.17 -8.71
C GLN A 268 15.05 -1.38 -8.56
N ALA A 269 15.55 -1.52 -7.33
CA ALA A 269 16.97 -1.75 -7.09
C ALA A 269 17.47 -3.08 -7.67
N TRP A 270 16.71 -4.16 -7.48
CA TRP A 270 17.03 -5.49 -7.98
C TRP A 270 17.03 -5.56 -9.52
N SER A 271 16.14 -4.80 -10.17
CA SER A 271 16.02 -4.72 -11.63
C SER A 271 16.96 -3.70 -12.28
N ASN A 272 17.83 -3.05 -11.51
CA ASN A 272 18.71 -1.97 -11.98
C ASN A 272 17.97 -0.81 -12.65
N ASP A 273 16.85 -0.37 -12.07
CA ASP A 273 15.93 0.65 -12.60
C ASP A 273 15.17 0.24 -13.89
N ALA A 274 15.14 -1.04 -14.25
CA ALA A 274 14.28 -1.50 -15.35
C ALA A 274 12.79 -1.36 -14.99
N TYR A 275 12.44 -1.47 -13.71
CA TYR A 275 11.09 -1.23 -13.18
C TYR A 275 11.09 -0.06 -12.19
N LYS A 276 9.98 0.70 -12.16
CA LYS A 276 9.92 1.97 -11.42
C LYS A 276 9.11 1.86 -10.13
N SER A 277 9.74 2.09 -9.00
CA SER A 277 9.07 2.41 -7.73
C SER A 277 8.60 3.86 -7.78
N VAL A 278 7.29 4.06 -7.71
CA VAL A 278 6.67 5.39 -7.93
C VAL A 278 6.09 5.94 -6.64
N GLU A 279 6.40 7.22 -6.40
CA GLU A 279 5.87 7.97 -5.28
C GLU A 279 4.35 8.10 -5.41
N HIS A 280 3.64 7.77 -4.34
CA HIS A 280 2.19 7.79 -4.29
C HIS A 280 1.68 8.28 -2.92
N ARG A 281 0.46 8.81 -2.92
CA ARG A 281 -0.22 9.30 -1.72
C ARG A 281 -1.70 8.96 -1.77
N VAL A 282 -2.38 9.07 -0.64
CA VAL A 282 -3.85 9.03 -0.60
C VAL A 282 -4.35 10.36 -0.08
N ILE A 283 -5.22 11.04 -0.83
CA ILE A 283 -5.90 12.26 -0.39
C ILE A 283 -7.20 11.91 0.33
N THR A 284 -7.57 12.71 1.32
CA THR A 284 -8.86 12.58 2.00
C THR A 284 -9.99 13.19 1.18
N ASN A 285 -11.23 12.92 1.59
CA ASN A 285 -12.41 13.65 1.15
C ASN A 285 -13.30 13.94 2.37
N ALA A 286 -14.16 14.96 2.28
CA ALA A 286 -14.98 15.40 3.41
C ALA A 286 -16.28 14.59 3.63
N LYS A 287 -16.63 13.66 2.73
CA LYS A 287 -18.00 13.09 2.66
C LYS A 287 -18.10 11.60 2.92
N ARG A 288 -17.09 10.83 2.54
CA ARG A 288 -17.15 9.36 2.46
C ARG A 288 -15.91 8.74 3.05
N GLU A 289 -16.10 7.70 3.84
CA GLU A 289 -15.03 6.79 4.24
C GLU A 289 -14.49 6.05 3.03
N ARG A 290 -13.17 5.88 2.96
CA ARG A 290 -12.50 5.03 1.98
C ARG A 290 -11.87 3.84 2.69
N TYR A 291 -11.95 2.67 2.05
CA TYR A 291 -11.29 1.45 2.49
C TYR A 291 -10.38 0.89 1.40
N SER A 292 -9.24 0.35 1.80
CA SER A 292 -8.39 -0.44 0.92
C SER A 292 -7.60 -1.51 1.69
N ILE A 293 -7.19 -2.55 0.99
CA ILE A 293 -6.37 -3.64 1.53
C ILE A 293 -5.18 -3.81 0.60
N ALA A 294 -3.98 -3.64 1.14
CA ALA A 294 -2.73 -3.80 0.42
C ALA A 294 -2.02 -5.08 0.88
N TYR A 295 -1.54 -5.87 -0.06
CA TYR A 295 -0.67 -7.01 0.17
C TYR A 295 0.73 -6.68 -0.33
N PHE A 296 1.73 -6.81 0.54
CA PHE A 296 3.11 -6.44 0.25
C PHE A 296 3.96 -7.70 0.06
N VAL A 297 4.52 -7.87 -1.14
CA VAL A 297 5.44 -8.95 -1.48
C VAL A 297 6.83 -8.54 -1.01
N CYS A 298 7.21 -8.95 0.19
CA CYS A 298 8.51 -8.60 0.78
C CYS A 298 9.47 -9.80 0.78
N PRO A 299 10.75 -9.63 0.40
CA PRO A 299 11.77 -10.65 0.61
C PRO A 299 12.07 -10.87 2.11
N SER A 300 12.86 -11.90 2.42
CA SER A 300 13.43 -12.03 3.77
C SER A 300 14.34 -10.85 4.10
N TYR A 301 14.46 -10.51 5.38
CA TYR A 301 15.35 -9.44 5.83
C TYR A 301 16.83 -9.68 5.44
N ASP A 302 17.25 -10.93 5.34
CA ASP A 302 18.63 -11.30 4.96
C ASP A 302 18.82 -11.39 3.44
N SER A 303 17.77 -11.21 2.65
CA SER A 303 17.87 -11.27 1.19
C SER A 303 18.72 -10.11 0.68
N THR A 304 19.77 -10.45 -0.06
CA THR A 304 20.62 -9.49 -0.75
C THR A 304 19.87 -8.87 -1.94
N ILE A 305 19.90 -7.54 -1.98
CA ILE A 305 19.33 -6.68 -3.00
C ILE A 305 20.48 -6.05 -3.78
N GLY A 306 20.38 -6.11 -5.10
CA GLY A 306 21.35 -5.58 -6.04
C GLY A 306 21.25 -6.33 -7.36
N ALA A 307 21.29 -5.60 -8.46
CA ALA A 307 21.23 -6.21 -9.78
C ALA A 307 22.55 -6.88 -10.13
N ASN A 308 22.51 -8.05 -10.76
CA ASN A 308 23.67 -8.63 -11.42
C ASN A 308 23.90 -7.99 -12.80
N ALA A 309 23.91 -6.66 -12.85
CA ALA A 309 24.07 -5.86 -14.06
C ALA A 309 25.34 -5.00 -13.96
N GLN A 310 25.98 -4.73 -15.09
CA GLN A 310 27.17 -3.87 -15.16
C GLN A 310 26.95 -2.73 -16.18
N PRO A 311 27.03 -1.45 -15.75
CA PRO A 311 27.26 -1.00 -14.37
C PRO A 311 26.03 -1.18 -13.47
N SER A 312 26.26 -1.54 -12.20
CA SER A 312 25.20 -1.53 -11.17
C SER A 312 24.96 -0.11 -10.68
N ARG A 313 23.69 0.31 -10.62
CA ARG A 313 23.29 1.63 -10.09
C ARG A 313 23.27 1.69 -8.58
N TYR A 314 23.23 0.53 -7.92
CA TYR A 314 23.14 0.39 -6.48
C TYR A 314 24.27 -0.48 -5.95
N ARG A 315 24.79 -0.16 -4.77
CA ARG A 315 25.63 -1.08 -4.02
C ARG A 315 24.78 -2.26 -3.57
N SER A 316 25.41 -3.40 -3.27
CA SER A 316 24.71 -4.51 -2.63
C SER A 316 24.31 -4.15 -1.19
N PHE A 317 23.10 -4.51 -0.78
CA PHE A 317 22.57 -4.34 0.58
C PHE A 317 21.53 -5.41 0.90
N THR A 318 21.13 -5.59 2.16
CA THR A 318 20.02 -6.50 2.51
C THR A 318 18.72 -5.74 2.76
N PHE A 319 17.56 -6.41 2.68
CA PHE A 319 16.29 -5.78 3.05
C PHE A 319 16.28 -5.28 4.51
N GLY A 320 16.91 -6.01 5.44
CA GLY A 320 17.10 -5.59 6.82
C GLY A 320 17.90 -4.30 6.94
N GLU A 321 18.98 -4.17 6.18
CA GLU A 321 19.76 -2.94 6.10
C GLU A 321 18.92 -1.77 5.55
N TYR A 322 18.19 -2.00 4.44
CA TYR A 322 17.29 -1.00 3.86
C TYR A 322 16.25 -0.51 4.87
N ARG A 323 15.60 -1.44 5.58
CA ARG A 323 14.57 -1.13 6.57
C ARG A 323 15.12 -0.34 7.74
N LYS A 324 16.28 -0.74 8.27
CA LYS A 324 16.96 -0.02 9.35
C LYS A 324 17.32 1.40 8.92
N GLN A 325 17.93 1.56 7.74
CA GLN A 325 18.29 2.87 7.20
C GLN A 325 17.06 3.79 7.05
N VAL A 326 15.95 3.27 6.53
CA VAL A 326 14.69 4.03 6.42
C VAL A 326 14.15 4.43 7.79
N GLN A 327 14.17 3.53 8.78
CA GLN A 327 13.72 3.84 10.15
C GLN A 327 14.58 4.93 10.79
N ASP A 328 15.91 4.85 10.65
CA ASP A 328 16.83 5.83 11.20
C ASP A 328 16.68 7.21 10.53
N ASP A 329 16.48 7.23 9.21
CA ASP A 329 16.21 8.46 8.47
C ASP A 329 14.87 9.10 8.88
N VAL A 330 13.80 8.31 9.02
CA VAL A 330 12.49 8.83 9.48
C VAL A 330 12.57 9.33 10.91
N LYS A 331 13.25 8.62 11.82
CA LYS A 331 13.44 9.07 13.21
C LYS A 331 14.22 10.37 13.30
N ARG A 332 15.26 10.54 12.47
CA ARG A 332 16.14 11.71 12.51
C ARG A 332 15.58 12.92 11.77
N THR A 333 14.88 12.70 10.65
CA THR A 333 14.52 13.77 9.70
C THR A 333 13.03 13.87 9.41
N GLY A 334 12.24 12.89 9.86
CA GLY A 334 10.83 12.76 9.52
C GLY A 334 10.56 12.37 8.07
N LYS A 335 11.60 11.98 7.30
CA LYS A 335 11.50 11.65 5.87
C LYS A 335 12.17 10.32 5.55
N LYS A 336 11.58 9.59 4.60
CA LYS A 336 12.18 8.41 3.96
C LYS A 336 13.01 8.87 2.76
N PHE A 337 14.33 8.68 2.79
CA PHE A 337 15.20 8.90 1.62
C PHE A 337 15.22 7.68 0.68
N GLY A 338 15.10 6.46 1.23
CA GLY A 338 14.98 5.24 0.46
C GLY A 338 16.24 4.90 -0.36
N LEU A 339 16.05 4.52 -1.63
CA LEU A 339 17.11 4.00 -2.51
C LEU A 339 18.27 4.98 -2.76
N SER A 340 18.07 6.28 -2.59
CA SER A 340 19.14 7.28 -2.76
C SER A 340 20.31 7.07 -1.77
N ARG A 341 20.08 6.36 -0.66
CA ARG A 341 21.12 5.97 0.31
C ARG A 341 22.00 4.81 -0.16
N PHE A 342 21.62 4.15 -1.25
CA PHE A 342 22.20 2.89 -1.72
C PHE A 342 22.75 2.98 -3.15
N GLN A 343 22.73 4.17 -3.78
CA GLN A 343 23.32 4.39 -5.09
C GLN A 343 24.86 4.37 -5.03
N VAL A 344 25.51 3.95 -6.12
CA VAL A 344 26.99 3.93 -6.28
C VAL A 344 27.50 5.26 -6.81
#